data_AF-A0AA38L0C7-F1
#
_entry.id   AF-A0AA38L0C7-F1
#
_cell.length_a   1.000
_cell.length_b   1.000
_cell.length_c   1.000
_cell.angle_alpha   90.00
_cell.angle_beta   90.00
_cell.angle_gamma   90.00
#
_symmetry.space_group_name_H-M   'P 1'
#
loop_
_entity.id
_entity.type
_entity.pdbx_description
1 polymer ?
#
loop_
_entity_poly.entity_id
_entity_poly.type
_entity_poly.pdbx_seq_one_letter_code
_entity_poly.pdbx_strand_id
1 'polypeptide(L)'
;MSAYKTNMPLKALIVRLAVYGIGSLTLRSAACVWNDICDVDFDRQVERTKVRPLASGAVSMAGAYTYLISLTLAFVGTLYMLESKEAFYQGVFDVAVLNLIYPLMKRVTYLPQAWLGLAINWGFVVAWVDVSGRGSALSWTDLEVLAYGMVSLASWTIVYDTIYACQDLNDDKRAGVKSTALLFGSYLPAILRLFAALYIGSLAYIGYLNGQGAWFYGVSVVGSAIHMLWQLGTHNPMSAVNCKERFDSNINLGGIVTGGLLADYLFRVVI
;
A
#
# COMPACT_ATOMS: atom_id res chain seq x y z
N MET A 1 10.70 -3.28 10.99
CA MET A 1 10.25 -3.03 12.38
C MET A 1 10.15 -4.31 13.20
N SER A 2 9.38 -5.32 12.78
CA SER A 2 9.30 -6.60 13.52
C SER A 2 10.66 -7.31 13.65
N ALA A 3 11.48 -7.30 12.59
CA ALA A 3 12.85 -7.81 12.65
C ALA A 3 13.79 -7.05 13.61
N TYR A 4 13.58 -5.74 13.78
CA TYR A 4 14.28 -4.93 14.78
C TYR A 4 13.88 -5.36 16.19
N LYS A 5 12.57 -5.49 16.42
CA LYS A 5 12.01 -5.90 17.72
C LYS A 5 12.51 -7.28 18.16
N THR A 6 12.57 -8.24 17.25
CA THR A 6 12.94 -9.62 17.55
C THR A 6 14.45 -9.87 17.49
N ASN A 7 15.27 -8.85 17.23
CA ASN A 7 16.71 -8.98 16.97
C ASN A 7 17.02 -10.07 15.93
N MET A 8 16.20 -10.12 14.87
CA MET A 8 16.31 -11.14 13.83
C MET A 8 17.71 -11.08 13.20
N PRO A 9 18.42 -12.22 13.02
CA PRO A 9 19.72 -12.22 12.33
C PRO A 9 19.61 -11.75 10.88
N LEU A 10 20.63 -11.04 10.38
CA LEU A 10 20.63 -10.47 9.03
C LEU A 10 20.33 -11.51 7.93
N LYS A 11 20.90 -12.71 8.05
CA LYS A 11 20.64 -13.81 7.10
C LYS A 11 19.15 -14.19 7.06
N ALA A 12 18.50 -14.26 8.22
CA ALA A 12 17.08 -14.58 8.31
C ALA A 12 16.23 -13.42 7.73
N LEU A 13 16.62 -12.17 7.99
CA LEU A 13 15.95 -11.01 7.42
C LEU A 13 16.01 -11.02 5.88
N ILE A 14 17.17 -11.29 5.28
CA ILE A 14 17.33 -11.35 3.82
C ILE A 14 16.40 -12.41 3.21
N VAL A 15 16.34 -13.60 3.81
CA VAL A 15 15.44 -14.67 3.34
C VAL A 15 13.97 -14.24 3.45
N ARG A 16 13.58 -13.62 4.56
CA ARG A 16 12.20 -13.14 4.78
C ARG A 16 11.84 -12.02 3.80
N LEU A 17 12.73 -11.06 3.55
CA LEU A 17 12.53 -10.01 2.56
C LEU A 17 12.36 -10.57 1.15
N ALA A 18 13.10 -11.63 0.78
CA ALA A 18 12.91 -12.29 -0.51
C ALA A 18 11.52 -12.94 -0.62
N VAL A 19 11.08 -13.67 0.42
CA VAL A 19 9.75 -14.29 0.46
C VAL A 19 8.65 -13.22 0.38
N TYR A 20 8.71 -12.18 1.21
CA TYR A 20 7.71 -11.11 1.20
C TYR A 20 7.74 -10.28 -0.09
N GLY A 21 8.92 -10.07 -0.67
CA GLY A 21 9.08 -9.35 -1.93
C GLY A 21 8.44 -10.11 -3.10
N ILE A 22 8.68 -11.42 -3.20
CA ILE A 22 8.04 -12.28 -4.20
C ILE A 22 6.52 -12.34 -3.96
N GLY A 23 6.10 -12.49 -2.70
CA GLY A 23 4.68 -12.49 -2.33
C GLY A 23 3.98 -11.18 -2.71
N SER A 24 4.57 -10.04 -2.36
CA SER A 24 4.06 -8.72 -2.70
C SER A 24 3.97 -8.51 -4.22
N LEU A 25 5.00 -8.89 -4.97
CA LEU A 25 5.03 -8.77 -6.43
C LEU A 25 3.91 -9.60 -7.09
N THR A 26 3.78 -10.87 -6.68
CA THR A 26 2.78 -11.80 -7.24
C THR A 26 1.36 -11.40 -6.86
N LEU A 27 1.11 -11.04 -5.59
CA LEU A 27 -0.18 -10.55 -5.12
C LEU A 27 -0.59 -9.26 -5.83
N ARG A 28 0.31 -8.28 -5.91
CA ARG A 28 0.01 -7.00 -6.55
C ARG A 28 -0.33 -7.19 -8.02
N SER A 29 0.41 -8.06 -8.70
CA SER A 29 0.12 -8.41 -10.10
C SER A 29 -1.25 -9.08 -10.24
N ALA A 30 -1.58 -10.04 -9.37
CA ALA A 30 -2.88 -10.71 -9.36
C ALA A 30 -4.03 -9.71 -9.12
N ALA A 31 -3.87 -8.83 -8.14
CA ALA A 31 -4.86 -7.80 -7.81
C ALA A 31 -5.10 -6.83 -8.98
N CYS A 32 -4.06 -6.44 -9.72
CA CYS A 32 -4.20 -5.62 -10.92
C CYS A 32 -4.94 -6.37 -12.04
N VAL A 33 -4.62 -7.64 -12.29
CA VAL A 33 -5.34 -8.46 -13.29
C VAL A 33 -6.81 -8.60 -12.91
N TRP A 34 -7.09 -8.86 -11.63
CA TRP A 34 -8.47 -8.93 -11.13
C TRP A 34 -9.21 -7.60 -11.30
N ASN A 35 -8.55 -6.47 -11.03
CA ASN A 35 -9.11 -5.15 -11.27
C ASN A 35 -9.45 -4.94 -12.75
N ASP A 36 -8.53 -5.26 -13.66
CA ASP A 36 -8.75 -5.13 -15.11
C ASP A 36 -9.89 -6.03 -15.61
N ILE A 37 -10.05 -7.24 -15.05
CA ILE A 37 -11.18 -8.13 -15.35
C ILE A 37 -12.51 -7.49 -14.92
N CYS A 38 -12.56 -6.94 -13.70
CA CYS A 38 -13.78 -6.30 -13.16
C CYS A 38 -14.15 -5.01 -13.90
N ASP A 39 -13.16 -4.35 -14.48
CA ASP A 39 -13.27 -3.01 -15.06
C ASP A 39 -13.31 -3.01 -16.58
N VAL A 40 -13.17 -4.16 -17.24
CA VAL A 40 -13.01 -4.28 -18.70
C VAL A 40 -14.04 -3.46 -19.51
N ASP A 41 -15.31 -3.47 -19.12
CA ASP A 41 -16.37 -2.75 -19.84
C ASP A 41 -16.35 -1.25 -19.58
N PHE A 42 -15.91 -0.82 -18.39
CA PHE A 42 -15.70 0.59 -18.07
C PHE A 42 -14.44 1.13 -18.76
N ASP A 43 -13.36 0.35 -18.72
CA ASP A 43 -12.08 0.74 -19.29
C ASP A 43 -12.16 0.97 -20.80
N ARG A 44 -13.03 0.23 -21.51
CA ARG A 44 -13.34 0.44 -22.93
C ARG A 44 -13.98 1.80 -23.25
N GLN A 45 -14.64 2.42 -22.28
CA GLN A 45 -15.37 3.67 -22.47
C GLN A 45 -14.51 4.91 -22.18
N VAL A 46 -13.33 4.74 -21.59
CA VAL A 46 -12.45 5.84 -21.15
C VAL A 46 -11.20 5.90 -22.01
N GLU A 47 -10.91 7.08 -22.57
CA GLU A 47 -9.85 7.31 -23.56
C GLU A 47 -8.47 6.85 -23.08
N ARG A 48 -8.16 7.08 -21.80
CA ARG A 48 -6.89 6.70 -21.17
C ARG A 48 -6.75 5.18 -20.98
N THR A 49 -7.84 4.47 -20.72
CA THR A 49 -7.82 3.05 -20.31
C THR A 49 -8.26 2.10 -21.42
N LYS A 50 -8.84 2.59 -22.52
CA LYS A 50 -9.24 1.74 -23.66
C LYS A 50 -8.08 0.99 -24.29
N VAL A 51 -6.85 1.48 -24.11
CA VAL A 51 -5.60 0.86 -24.58
C VAL A 51 -5.08 -0.24 -23.65
N ARG A 52 -5.69 -0.45 -22.48
CA ARG A 52 -5.29 -1.54 -21.57
C ARG A 52 -5.42 -2.91 -22.26
N PRO A 53 -4.59 -3.91 -21.91
CA PRO A 53 -4.54 -5.17 -22.66
C PRO A 53 -5.89 -5.92 -22.76
N LEU A 54 -6.65 -5.96 -21.67
CA LEU A 54 -7.98 -6.58 -21.64
C LEU A 54 -9.05 -5.74 -22.37
N ALA A 55 -9.04 -4.42 -22.18
CA ALA A 55 -10.00 -3.51 -22.79
C ALA A 55 -9.85 -3.46 -24.33
N SER A 56 -8.60 -3.42 -24.81
CA SER A 56 -8.25 -3.42 -26.24
C SER A 56 -8.38 -4.78 -26.94
N GLY A 57 -8.56 -5.87 -26.18
CA GLY A 57 -8.60 -7.23 -26.71
C GLY A 57 -7.24 -7.83 -27.06
N ALA A 58 -6.13 -7.17 -26.71
CA ALA A 58 -4.78 -7.70 -26.88
C ALA A 58 -4.54 -8.99 -26.05
N VAL A 59 -5.29 -9.16 -24.95
CA VAL A 59 -5.31 -10.38 -24.12
C VAL A 59 -6.73 -10.90 -24.04
N SER A 60 -6.91 -12.21 -24.23
CA SER A 60 -8.22 -12.86 -24.09
C SER A 60 -8.64 -12.96 -22.62
N MET A 61 -9.95 -12.96 -22.36
CA MET A 61 -10.48 -13.13 -20.99
C MET A 61 -10.01 -14.45 -20.35
N ALA A 62 -9.97 -15.53 -21.14
CA ALA A 62 -9.44 -16.81 -20.68
C ALA A 62 -7.95 -16.70 -20.29
N GLY A 63 -7.14 -16.03 -21.10
CA GLY A 63 -5.72 -15.79 -20.80
C GLY A 63 -5.52 -14.98 -19.52
N ALA A 64 -6.34 -13.96 -19.28
CA ALA A 64 -6.30 -13.18 -18.05
C ALA A 64 -6.66 -14.01 -16.81
N TYR A 65 -7.70 -14.85 -16.87
CA TYR A 65 -8.03 -15.77 -15.77
C TYR A 65 -6.92 -16.80 -15.52
N THR A 66 -6.32 -17.37 -16.56
CA THR A 66 -5.18 -18.28 -16.40
C THR A 66 -4.01 -17.58 -15.70
N TYR A 67 -3.67 -16.37 -16.13
CA TYR A 67 -2.58 -15.60 -15.52
C TYR A 67 -2.88 -15.20 -14.07
N LEU A 68 -4.11 -14.78 -13.79
CA LEU A 68 -4.59 -14.51 -12.44
C LEU A 68 -4.43 -15.73 -11.53
N ILE A 69 -4.87 -16.91 -11.97
CA ILE A 69 -4.74 -18.15 -11.21
C ILE A 69 -3.27 -18.49 -10.97
N SER A 70 -2.42 -18.39 -12.01
CA SER A 70 -0.98 -18.65 -11.86
C SER A 70 -0.31 -17.72 -10.85
N LEU A 71 -0.59 -16.41 -10.90
CA LEU A 71 -0.07 -15.44 -9.94
C LEU A 71 -0.59 -15.69 -8.52
N THR A 72 -1.87 -16.03 -8.39
CA THR A 72 -2.49 -16.34 -7.09
C THR A 72 -1.88 -17.60 -6.48
N LEU A 73 -1.65 -18.65 -7.27
CA LEU A 73 -0.96 -19.86 -6.82
C LEU A 73 0.48 -19.58 -6.41
N ALA A 74 1.20 -18.74 -7.15
CA ALA A 74 2.55 -18.32 -6.78
C ALA A 74 2.55 -17.56 -5.44
N PHE A 75 1.60 -16.64 -5.23
CA PHE A 75 1.42 -15.95 -3.96
C PHE A 75 1.11 -16.93 -2.82
N VAL A 76 0.16 -17.85 -3.01
CA VAL A 76 -0.16 -18.89 -2.01
C VAL A 76 1.06 -19.75 -1.70
N GLY A 77 1.90 -20.05 -2.68
CA GLY A 77 3.20 -20.69 -2.48
C GLY A 77 4.10 -19.93 -1.50
N THR A 78 4.14 -18.60 -1.57
CA THR A 78 4.88 -17.78 -0.59
C THR A 78 4.27 -17.82 0.80
N LEU A 79 2.94 -17.98 0.93
CA LEU A 79 2.29 -18.12 2.24
C LEU A 79 2.72 -19.40 2.95
N TYR A 80 2.97 -20.49 2.23
CA TYR A 80 3.51 -21.74 2.81
C TYR A 80 4.96 -21.61 3.30
N MET A 81 5.67 -20.54 2.93
CA MET A 81 7.02 -20.24 3.43
C MET A 81 6.98 -19.39 4.73
N LEU A 82 5.79 -18.96 5.16
CA LEU A 82 5.60 -18.31 6.45
C LEU A 82 5.76 -19.33 7.57
N GLU A 83 6.32 -18.90 8.70
CA GLU A 83 6.49 -19.73 9.88
C GLU A 83 5.26 -19.67 10.81
N SER A 84 4.49 -18.57 10.79
CA SER A 84 3.25 -18.45 11.56
C SER A 84 2.03 -18.92 10.77
N LYS A 85 1.21 -19.76 11.40
CA LYS A 85 -0.10 -20.17 10.86
C LYS A 85 -1.07 -19.00 10.80
N GLU A 86 -1.01 -18.11 11.79
CA GLU A 86 -1.80 -16.90 11.85
C GLU A 86 -1.44 -15.98 10.68
N ALA A 87 -0.15 -15.82 10.37
CA ALA A 87 0.29 -15.06 9.20
C ALA A 87 -0.20 -15.66 7.88
N PHE A 88 -0.22 -16.99 7.76
CA PHE A 88 -0.83 -17.68 6.62
C PHE A 88 -2.32 -17.30 6.48
N TYR A 89 -3.10 -17.37 7.56
CA TYR A 89 -4.52 -17.00 7.52
C TYR A 89 -4.73 -15.51 7.21
N GLN A 90 -3.87 -14.63 7.70
CA GLN A 90 -3.89 -13.21 7.34
C GLN A 90 -3.60 -12.99 5.85
N GLY A 91 -2.67 -13.74 5.26
CA GLY A 91 -2.39 -13.69 3.82
C GLY A 91 -3.54 -14.22 2.97
N VAL A 92 -4.22 -15.28 3.43
CA VAL A 92 -5.44 -15.78 2.79
C VAL A 92 -6.57 -14.74 2.88
N PHE A 93 -6.75 -14.10 4.03
CA PHE A 93 -7.73 -13.03 4.22
C PHE A 93 -7.46 -11.84 3.28
N ASP A 94 -6.19 -11.46 3.10
CA ASP A 94 -5.79 -10.40 2.20
C ASP A 94 -6.26 -10.64 0.75
N VAL A 95 -6.03 -11.84 0.23
CA VAL A 95 -6.47 -12.21 -1.13
C VAL A 95 -7.98 -12.39 -1.20
N ALA A 96 -8.53 -13.23 -0.33
CA ALA A 96 -9.91 -13.71 -0.45
C ALA A 96 -10.95 -12.64 -0.11
N VAL A 97 -10.57 -11.65 0.70
CA VAL A 97 -11.48 -10.60 1.16
C VAL A 97 -11.04 -9.24 0.63
N LEU A 98 -9.85 -8.76 1.01
CA LEU A 98 -9.48 -7.38 0.75
C LEU A 98 -9.27 -7.10 -0.75
N ASN A 99 -8.40 -7.85 -1.40
CA ASN A 99 -8.07 -7.67 -2.82
C ASN A 99 -9.22 -8.10 -3.74
N LEU A 100 -9.98 -9.14 -3.38
CA LEU A 100 -11.13 -9.59 -4.16
C LEU A 100 -12.24 -8.52 -4.21
N ILE A 101 -12.52 -7.89 -3.06
CA ILE A 101 -13.60 -6.90 -2.95
C ILE A 101 -13.19 -5.53 -3.50
N TYR A 102 -11.89 -5.18 -3.45
CA TYR A 102 -11.39 -3.84 -3.78
C TYR A 102 -11.95 -3.25 -5.09
N PRO A 103 -11.91 -3.94 -6.25
CA PRO A 103 -12.42 -3.36 -7.51
C PRO A 103 -13.92 -3.03 -7.48
N LEU A 104 -14.68 -3.67 -6.59
CA LEU A 104 -16.11 -3.44 -6.43
C LEU A 104 -16.40 -2.20 -5.59
N MET A 105 -15.45 -1.74 -4.77
CA MET A 105 -15.67 -0.67 -3.80
C MET A 105 -15.99 0.67 -4.44
N LYS A 106 -15.48 0.95 -5.65
CA LYS A 106 -15.85 2.18 -6.39
C LYS A 106 -17.34 2.25 -6.74
N ARG A 107 -18.06 1.12 -6.71
CA ARG A 107 -19.51 1.05 -6.94
C ARG A 107 -20.33 1.25 -5.66
N VAL A 108 -19.69 1.12 -4.48
CA VAL A 108 -20.36 1.07 -3.17
C VAL A 108 -20.02 2.28 -2.29
N THR A 109 -18.84 2.87 -2.43
CA THR A 109 -18.37 3.99 -1.60
C THR A 109 -17.74 5.12 -2.42
N TYR A 110 -17.77 6.34 -1.87
CA TYR A 110 -17.03 7.51 -2.38
C TYR A 110 -15.56 7.53 -1.95
N LEU A 111 -15.14 6.58 -1.10
CA LEU A 111 -13.79 6.47 -0.56
C LEU A 111 -13.15 5.10 -0.87
N PRO A 112 -13.10 4.67 -2.15
CA PRO A 112 -12.45 3.40 -2.51
C PRO A 112 -10.97 3.36 -2.08
N GLN A 113 -10.33 4.52 -1.93
CA GLN A 113 -8.95 4.66 -1.46
C GLN A 113 -8.74 4.20 -0.02
N ALA A 114 -9.75 4.30 0.84
CA ALA A 114 -9.65 3.76 2.19
C ALA A 114 -9.58 2.23 2.14
N TRP A 115 -10.38 1.59 1.28
CA TRP A 115 -10.31 0.14 1.09
C TRP A 115 -9.00 -0.27 0.40
N LEU A 116 -8.55 0.49 -0.60
CA LEU A 116 -7.24 0.28 -1.21
C LEU A 116 -6.13 0.36 -0.16
N GLY A 117 -6.19 1.36 0.73
CA GLY A 117 -5.25 1.56 1.82
C GLY A 117 -5.25 0.41 2.83
N LEU A 118 -6.34 -0.34 2.96
CA LEU A 118 -6.35 -1.58 3.73
C LEU A 118 -5.72 -2.73 2.93
N ALA A 119 -6.20 -2.95 1.69
CA ALA A 119 -5.80 -4.08 0.86
C ALA A 119 -4.31 -4.07 0.49
N ILE A 120 -3.78 -2.93 0.01
CA ILE A 120 -2.39 -2.86 -0.45
C ILE A 120 -1.38 -2.93 0.70
N ASN A 121 -1.80 -2.55 1.90
CA ASN A 121 -0.92 -2.47 3.07
C ASN A 121 -1.06 -3.67 4.02
N TRP A 122 -1.99 -4.60 3.76
CA TRP A 122 -2.20 -5.75 4.65
C TRP A 122 -0.97 -6.66 4.76
N GLY A 123 -0.08 -6.63 3.76
CA GLY A 123 1.24 -7.26 3.83
C GLY A 123 2.07 -6.84 5.05
N PHE A 124 1.86 -5.62 5.59
CA PHE A 124 2.45 -5.19 6.86
C PHE A 124 1.96 -6.05 8.04
N VAL A 125 0.66 -6.35 8.10
CA VAL A 125 0.06 -7.22 9.12
C VAL A 125 0.62 -8.63 8.98
N VAL A 126 0.62 -9.18 7.76
CA VAL A 126 1.15 -10.52 7.48
C VAL A 126 2.62 -10.64 7.92
N ALA A 127 3.47 -9.69 7.53
CA ALA A 127 4.89 -9.71 7.88
C ALA A 127 5.14 -9.49 9.38
N TRP A 128 4.33 -8.66 10.05
CA TRP A 128 4.44 -8.47 11.50
C TRP A 128 4.04 -9.73 12.26
N VAL A 129 2.91 -10.34 11.90
CA VAL A 129 2.44 -11.60 12.52
C VAL A 129 3.42 -12.73 12.26
N ASP A 130 3.99 -12.84 11.05
CA ASP A 130 4.95 -13.89 10.72
C ASP A 130 6.23 -13.80 11.55
N VAL A 131 6.67 -12.60 11.93
CA VAL A 131 7.92 -12.39 12.67
C VAL A 131 7.69 -12.31 14.18
N SER A 132 6.76 -11.47 14.61
CA SER A 132 6.51 -11.17 16.03
C SER A 132 5.57 -12.17 16.70
N GLY A 133 4.74 -12.89 15.93
CA GLY A 133 3.81 -13.91 16.45
C GLY A 133 4.43 -15.29 16.64
N ARG A 134 5.75 -15.44 16.48
CA ARG A 134 6.41 -16.75 16.62
C ARG A 134 6.46 -17.18 18.07
N GLY A 135 5.79 -18.29 18.38
CA GLY A 135 5.90 -18.98 19.67
C GLY A 135 5.16 -18.33 20.84
N SER A 136 4.47 -17.20 20.63
CA SER A 136 3.61 -16.59 21.65
C SER A 136 2.52 -15.72 21.01
N ALA A 137 1.44 -15.47 21.75
CA ALA A 137 0.39 -14.55 21.32
C ALA A 137 0.94 -13.11 21.22
N LEU A 138 0.44 -12.34 20.26
CA LEU A 138 0.78 -10.93 20.13
C LEU A 138 0.43 -10.16 21.40
N SER A 139 1.35 -9.30 21.85
CA SER A 139 1.10 -8.42 22.99
C SER A 139 0.15 -7.28 22.61
N TRP A 140 -0.42 -6.60 23.61
CA TRP A 140 -1.21 -5.39 23.37
C TRP A 140 -0.45 -4.32 22.59
N THR A 141 0.85 -4.15 22.88
CA THR A 141 1.72 -3.23 22.14
C THR A 141 1.89 -3.64 20.67
N ASP A 142 1.92 -4.94 20.36
CA ASP A 142 1.96 -5.42 18.96
C ASP A 142 0.66 -5.07 18.22
N LEU A 143 -0.49 -5.23 18.88
CA LEU A 143 -1.78 -4.87 18.31
C LEU A 143 -1.88 -3.35 18.07
N GLU A 144 -1.34 -2.54 18.99
CA GLU A 144 -1.27 -1.09 18.80
C GLU A 144 -0.36 -0.71 17.63
N VAL A 145 0.82 -1.32 17.49
CA VAL A 145 1.70 -1.09 16.34
C VAL A 145 1.01 -1.48 15.03
N LEU A 146 0.28 -2.60 15.02
CA LEU A 146 -0.51 -3.02 13.87
C LEU A 146 -1.59 -1.99 13.51
N ALA A 147 -2.37 -1.55 14.50
CA ALA A 147 -3.46 -0.59 14.29
C ALA A 147 -2.95 0.77 13.77
N TYR A 148 -2.00 1.39 14.49
CA TYR A 148 -1.46 2.69 14.08
C TYR A 148 -0.56 2.59 12.84
N GLY A 149 0.09 1.45 12.62
CA GLY A 149 0.83 1.19 11.38
C GLY A 149 -0.10 1.13 10.17
N MET A 150 -1.26 0.47 10.30
CA MET A 150 -2.29 0.49 9.26
C MET A 150 -2.88 1.88 9.06
N VAL A 151 -3.13 2.65 10.12
CA VAL A 151 -3.55 4.07 9.99
C VAL A 151 -2.49 4.87 9.23
N SER A 152 -1.21 4.68 9.54
CA SER A 152 -0.11 5.35 8.85
C SER A 152 -0.13 5.04 7.34
N LEU A 153 -0.06 3.76 7.00
CA LEU A 153 0.03 3.30 5.61
C LEU A 153 -1.25 3.60 4.80
N ALA A 154 -2.43 3.44 5.39
CA ALA A 154 -3.69 3.78 4.76
C ALA A 154 -3.82 5.29 4.53
N SER A 155 -3.37 6.12 5.48
CA SER A 155 -3.35 7.58 5.31
C SER A 155 -2.43 8.00 4.17
N TRP A 156 -1.24 7.41 4.07
CA TRP A 156 -0.35 7.62 2.95
C TRP A 156 -1.00 7.19 1.61
N THR A 157 -1.68 6.05 1.60
CA THR A 157 -2.42 5.57 0.42
C THR A 157 -3.50 6.55 -0.02
N ILE A 158 -4.29 7.05 0.93
CA ILE A 158 -5.32 8.06 0.65
C ILE A 158 -4.68 9.32 0.06
N VAL A 159 -3.52 9.76 0.55
CA VAL A 159 -2.82 10.93 0.00
C VAL A 159 -2.45 10.72 -1.47
N TYR A 160 -1.64 9.70 -1.77
CA TYR A 160 -1.12 9.54 -3.12
C TYR A 160 -2.21 9.15 -4.11
N ASP A 161 -3.18 8.33 -3.70
CA ASP A 161 -4.21 7.82 -4.60
C ASP A 161 -5.27 8.89 -4.90
N THR A 162 -5.50 9.80 -3.95
CA THR A 162 -6.31 11.00 -4.22
C THR A 162 -5.60 11.98 -5.15
N ILE A 163 -4.28 12.16 -5.02
CA ILE A 163 -3.47 12.93 -5.99
C ILE A 163 -3.57 12.28 -7.38
N TYR A 164 -3.45 10.95 -7.45
CA TYR A 164 -3.58 10.21 -8.71
C TYR A 164 -4.96 10.41 -9.34
N ALA A 165 -6.03 10.31 -8.55
CA ALA A 165 -7.41 10.52 -9.00
C ALA A 165 -7.68 11.95 -9.53
N CYS A 166 -6.88 12.95 -9.13
CA CYS A 166 -7.00 14.30 -9.68
C CYS A 166 -6.64 14.37 -11.18
N GLN A 167 -5.94 13.37 -11.74
CA GLN A 167 -5.65 13.31 -13.18
C GLN A 167 -6.92 13.19 -14.04
N ASP A 168 -7.89 12.44 -13.55
CA ASP A 168 -9.12 12.13 -14.28
C ASP A 168 -10.28 13.05 -13.86
N LEU A 169 -10.03 14.10 -13.05
CA LEU A 169 -11.07 14.94 -12.43
C LEU A 169 -12.06 15.53 -13.45
N ASN A 170 -11.58 16.01 -14.61
CA ASN A 170 -12.43 16.61 -15.63
C ASN A 170 -13.26 15.57 -16.38
N ASP A 171 -12.78 14.33 -16.49
CA ASP A 171 -13.49 13.24 -17.14
C ASP A 171 -14.50 12.63 -16.17
N ASP A 172 -14.13 12.46 -14.90
CA ASP A 172 -15.02 12.03 -13.81
C ASP A 172 -16.23 12.97 -13.65
N LYS A 173 -15.99 14.30 -13.71
CA LYS A 173 -17.07 15.31 -13.69
C LYS A 173 -18.05 15.12 -14.84
N ARG A 174 -17.55 14.78 -16.03
CA ARG A 174 -18.36 14.60 -17.24
C ARG A 174 -19.10 13.25 -17.26
N ALA A 175 -18.48 12.21 -16.73
CA ALA A 175 -19.02 10.85 -16.69
C ALA A 175 -19.93 10.57 -15.47
N GLY A 176 -19.98 11.48 -14.48
CA GLY A 176 -20.77 11.29 -13.26
C GLY A 176 -20.19 10.21 -12.32
N VAL A 177 -18.90 9.91 -12.46
CA VAL A 177 -18.20 8.92 -11.62
C VAL A 177 -17.95 9.51 -10.24
N LYS A 178 -18.13 8.71 -9.20
CA LYS A 178 -17.89 9.11 -7.81
C LYS A 178 -16.40 8.99 -7.50
N SER A 179 -15.72 10.11 -7.22
CA SER A 179 -14.32 10.10 -6.76
C SER A 179 -14.09 11.02 -5.56
N THR A 180 -13.07 10.73 -4.75
CA THR A 180 -12.71 11.56 -3.58
C THR A 180 -12.34 12.97 -3.96
N ALA A 181 -11.71 13.17 -5.12
CA ALA A 181 -11.36 14.50 -5.59
C ALA A 181 -12.62 15.36 -5.84
N LEU A 182 -13.73 14.74 -6.26
CA LEU A 182 -15.03 15.39 -6.34
C LEU A 182 -15.69 15.59 -4.98
N LEU A 183 -15.62 14.57 -4.11
CA LEU A 183 -16.16 14.65 -2.75
C LEU A 183 -15.49 15.76 -1.92
N PHE A 184 -14.17 15.86 -2.01
CA PHE A 184 -13.37 16.79 -1.22
C PHE A 184 -13.44 18.21 -1.77
N GLY A 185 -13.61 18.38 -3.08
CA GLY A 185 -13.82 19.68 -3.71
C GLY A 185 -12.79 20.72 -3.25
N SER A 186 -13.25 21.85 -2.73
CA SER A 186 -12.38 22.94 -2.22
C SER A 186 -11.58 22.55 -0.97
N TYR A 187 -11.98 21.52 -0.22
CA TYR A 187 -11.29 21.04 0.98
C TYR A 187 -10.14 20.07 0.67
N LEU A 188 -9.95 19.69 -0.60
CA LEU A 188 -8.91 18.73 -1.02
C LEU A 188 -7.53 19.03 -0.40
N PRO A 189 -6.97 20.26 -0.46
CA PRO A 189 -5.66 20.53 0.13
C PRO A 189 -5.63 20.34 1.65
N ALA A 190 -6.70 20.70 2.36
CA ALA A 190 -6.78 20.56 3.81
C ALA A 190 -6.87 19.08 4.22
N ILE A 191 -7.66 18.28 3.51
CA ILE A 191 -7.84 16.86 3.76
C ILE A 191 -6.53 16.08 3.48
N LEU A 192 -5.84 16.39 2.37
CA LEU A 192 -4.54 15.77 2.09
C LEU A 192 -3.50 16.10 3.16
N ARG A 193 -3.47 17.33 3.67
CA ARG A 193 -2.58 17.71 4.79
C ARG A 193 -2.94 16.99 6.09
N LEU A 194 -4.23 16.79 6.37
CA LEU A 194 -4.68 15.99 7.52
C LEU A 194 -4.18 14.55 7.41
N PHE A 195 -4.39 13.87 6.27
CA PHE A 195 -3.90 12.50 6.09
C PHE A 195 -2.37 12.40 6.08
N ALA A 196 -1.66 13.40 5.54
CA ALA A 196 -0.20 13.46 5.67
C ALA A 196 0.24 13.60 7.13
N ALA A 197 -0.44 14.43 7.94
CA ALA A 197 -0.17 14.54 9.36
C ALA A 197 -0.46 13.23 10.12
N LEU A 198 -1.58 12.55 9.79
CA LEU A 198 -1.90 11.24 10.36
C LEU A 198 -0.87 10.18 9.98
N TYR A 199 -0.40 10.18 8.73
CA TYR A 199 0.67 9.30 8.26
C TYR A 199 1.95 9.48 9.09
N ILE A 200 2.47 10.71 9.16
CA ILE A 200 3.72 11.03 9.86
C ILE A 200 3.59 10.80 11.37
N GLY A 201 2.50 11.27 11.97
CA GLY A 201 2.24 11.12 13.41
C GLY A 201 2.14 9.65 13.82
N SER A 202 1.39 8.85 13.05
CA SER A 202 1.26 7.42 13.32
C SER A 202 2.56 6.66 13.07
N LEU A 203 3.35 7.05 12.04
CA LEU A 203 4.68 6.47 11.79
C LEU A 203 5.64 6.74 12.96
N ALA A 204 5.65 7.97 13.48
CA ALA A 204 6.44 8.33 14.66
C ALA A 204 5.99 7.56 15.91
N TYR A 205 4.68 7.42 16.10
CA TYR A 205 4.09 6.72 17.24
C TYR A 205 4.40 5.21 17.24
N ILE A 206 4.27 4.53 16.10
CA ILE A 206 4.67 3.11 16.04
C ILE A 206 6.18 2.92 16.23
N GLY A 207 6.99 3.90 15.83
CA GLY A 207 8.42 3.91 16.15
C GLY A 207 8.67 3.97 17.65
N TYR A 208 7.91 4.80 18.36
CA TYR A 208 8.00 4.96 19.81
C TYR A 208 7.60 3.66 20.52
N LEU A 209 6.45 3.08 20.14
CA LEU A 209 5.98 1.81 20.67
C LEU A 209 6.97 0.66 20.44
N ASN A 210 7.65 0.65 19.28
CA ASN A 210 8.61 -0.39 18.93
C ASN A 210 10.03 -0.12 19.43
N GLY A 211 10.28 1.02 20.09
CA GLY A 211 11.60 1.42 20.56
C GLY A 211 12.63 1.64 19.44
N GLN A 212 12.19 2.16 18.29
CA GLN A 212 13.06 2.49 17.16
C GLN A 212 14.07 3.60 17.52
N GLY A 213 15.22 3.58 16.84
CA GLY A 213 16.34 4.48 17.09
C GLY A 213 16.35 5.74 16.22
N ALA A 214 17.47 6.47 16.32
CA ALA A 214 17.63 7.78 15.68
C ALA A 214 17.59 7.72 14.14
N TRP A 215 18.01 6.61 13.53
CA TRP A 215 17.99 6.47 12.07
C TRP A 215 16.56 6.35 11.53
N PHE A 216 15.69 5.65 12.25
CA PHE A 216 14.27 5.59 11.91
C PHE A 216 13.62 6.99 12.01
N TYR A 217 13.85 7.71 13.11
CA TYR A 217 13.26 9.05 13.26
C TYR A 217 13.85 10.07 12.28
N GLY A 218 15.16 10.10 12.11
CA GLY A 218 15.85 11.06 11.24
C GLY A 218 15.58 10.82 9.75
N VAL A 219 15.58 9.57 9.31
CA VAL A 219 15.40 9.24 7.88
C VAL A 219 13.95 8.92 7.57
N SER A 220 13.35 7.92 8.23
CA SER A 220 11.97 7.51 7.90
C SER A 220 10.95 8.57 8.32
N VAL A 221 10.98 9.09 9.55
CA VAL A 221 9.94 10.04 10.01
C VAL A 221 10.17 11.44 9.44
N VAL A 222 11.32 12.04 9.70
CA VAL A 222 11.63 13.41 9.25
C VAL A 222 11.78 13.47 7.73
N GLY A 223 12.44 12.49 7.11
CA GLY A 223 12.54 12.43 5.64
C GLY A 223 11.18 12.30 4.97
N SER A 224 10.28 11.48 5.51
CA SER A 224 8.89 11.42 5.01
C SER A 224 8.14 12.73 5.20
N ALA A 225 8.33 13.43 6.32
CA ALA A 225 7.69 14.72 6.57
C ALA A 225 8.15 15.78 5.55
N ILE A 226 9.46 15.85 5.28
CA ILE A 226 10.03 16.74 4.26
C ILE A 226 9.47 16.41 2.87
N HIS A 227 9.43 15.13 2.52
CA HIS A 227 8.85 14.69 1.24
C HIS A 227 7.37 15.10 1.12
N MET A 228 6.57 14.87 2.16
CA MET A 228 5.14 15.23 2.18
C MET A 228 4.92 16.74 2.07
N LEU A 229 5.73 17.55 2.78
CA LEU A 229 5.67 19.01 2.67
C LEU A 229 5.96 19.49 1.25
N TRP A 230 6.99 18.94 0.61
CA TRP A 230 7.32 19.24 -0.78
C TRP A 230 6.21 18.77 -1.74
N GLN A 231 5.76 17.53 -1.62
CA GLN A 231 4.76 16.93 -2.50
C GLN A 231 3.44 17.70 -2.44
N LEU A 232 2.92 17.97 -1.24
CA LEU A 232 1.67 18.71 -1.06
C LEU A 232 1.82 20.21 -1.32
N GLY A 233 3.00 20.79 -1.10
CA GLY A 233 3.28 22.20 -1.38
C GLY A 233 3.38 22.51 -2.88
N THR A 234 3.70 21.50 -3.70
CA THR A 234 3.89 21.63 -5.16
C THR A 234 2.81 20.90 -5.98
N HIS A 235 1.83 20.31 -5.30
CA HIS A 235 0.70 19.64 -5.93
C HIS A 235 -0.25 20.66 -6.59
N ASN A 236 -0.48 20.49 -7.89
CA ASN A 236 -1.45 21.23 -8.66
C ASN A 236 -2.53 20.27 -9.20
N PRO A 237 -3.73 20.22 -8.58
CA PRO A 237 -4.79 19.29 -8.97
C PRO A 237 -5.36 19.55 -10.38
N MET A 238 -5.06 20.71 -10.97
CA MET A 238 -5.53 21.07 -12.31
C MET A 238 -4.58 20.62 -13.43
N SER A 239 -3.39 20.10 -13.09
CA SER A 239 -2.40 19.62 -14.05
C SER A 239 -2.23 18.12 -13.92
N ALA A 240 -2.77 17.36 -14.89
CA ALA A 240 -2.63 15.90 -14.91
C ALA A 240 -1.17 15.45 -14.90
N VAL A 241 -0.28 16.18 -15.58
CA VAL A 241 1.17 15.91 -15.58
C VAL A 241 1.75 16.07 -14.16
N ASN A 242 1.43 17.17 -13.48
CA ASN A 242 1.90 17.38 -12.10
C ASN A 242 1.32 16.30 -11.16
N CYS A 243 0.03 15.97 -11.26
CA CYS A 243 -0.59 14.91 -10.47
C CYS A 243 0.13 13.57 -10.67
N LYS A 244 0.48 13.21 -11.92
CA LYS A 244 1.25 12.00 -12.22
C LYS A 244 2.64 12.06 -11.59
N GLU A 245 3.37 13.15 -11.74
CA GLU A 245 4.71 13.32 -11.15
C GLU A 245 4.70 13.23 -9.63
N ARG A 246 3.70 13.84 -8.97
CA ARG A 246 3.51 13.75 -7.52
C ARG A 246 3.11 12.35 -7.08
N PHE A 247 2.30 11.64 -7.86
CA PHE A 247 1.99 10.24 -7.59
C PHE A 247 3.24 9.36 -7.70
N ASP A 248 4.00 9.48 -8.78
CA ASP A 248 5.23 8.70 -9.02
C ASP A 248 6.29 8.97 -7.94
N SER A 249 6.35 10.19 -7.37
CA SER A 249 7.31 10.54 -6.31
C SER A 249 7.16 9.68 -5.06
N ASN A 250 6.03 9.00 -4.85
CA ASN A 250 5.83 8.09 -3.71
C ASN A 250 6.73 6.85 -3.77
N ILE A 251 7.31 6.52 -4.93
CA ILE A 251 8.37 5.51 -5.01
C ILE A 251 9.58 5.95 -4.17
N ASN A 252 9.97 7.23 -4.27
CA ASN A 252 11.06 7.79 -3.48
C ASN A 252 10.72 7.81 -1.99
N LEU A 253 9.47 8.12 -1.64
CA LEU A 253 9.00 8.07 -0.26
C LEU A 253 9.08 6.66 0.34
N GLY A 254 8.70 5.63 -0.42
CA GLY A 254 8.91 4.23 -0.03
C GLY A 254 10.39 3.90 0.20
N GLY A 255 11.27 4.43 -0.65
CA GLY A 255 12.72 4.34 -0.49
C GLY A 255 13.22 5.01 0.79
N ILE A 256 12.73 6.22 1.11
CA ILE A 256 13.07 6.95 2.34
C ILE A 256 12.67 6.16 3.59
N VAL A 257 11.42 5.68 3.65
CA VAL A 257 10.92 4.92 4.79
C VAL A 257 11.72 3.64 4.97
N THR A 258 11.91 2.87 3.90
CA THR A 258 12.65 1.60 3.92
C THR A 258 14.12 1.80 4.26
N GLY A 259 14.75 2.85 3.73
CA GLY A 259 16.14 3.19 3.99
C GLY A 259 16.39 3.50 5.47
N GLY A 260 15.53 4.31 6.09
CA GLY A 260 15.62 4.59 7.52
C GLY A 260 15.37 3.36 8.39
N LEU A 261 14.38 2.52 8.03
CA LEU A 261 14.11 1.25 8.73
C LEU A 261 15.30 0.28 8.66
N LEU A 262 15.93 0.16 7.49
CA LEU A 262 17.08 -0.72 7.29
C LEU A 262 18.31 -0.19 8.03
N ALA A 263 18.59 1.12 7.94
CA ALA A 263 19.68 1.74 8.68
C ALA A 263 19.52 1.53 10.19
N ASP A 264 18.32 1.77 10.73
CA ASP A 264 18.02 1.60 12.15
C ASP A 264 18.20 0.15 12.62
N TYR A 265 17.74 -0.81 11.80
CA TYR A 265 17.98 -2.24 12.04
C TYR A 265 19.47 -2.59 12.04
N LEU A 266 20.24 -2.14 11.04
CA LEU A 266 21.67 -2.44 10.94
C LEU A 266 22.44 -1.88 12.15
N PHE A 267 22.16 -0.63 12.54
CA PHE A 267 22.82 0.01 13.68
C PHE A 267 22.45 -0.58 15.04
N ARG A 268 21.26 -1.18 15.18
CA ARG A 268 20.82 -1.75 16.45
C ARG A 268 21.20 -3.22 16.61
N VAL A 269 21.10 -3.99 15.54
CA VAL A 269 21.10 -5.46 15.57
C VAL A 269 22.40 -6.04 15.03
N VAL A 270 23.09 -5.35 14.11
CA VAL A 270 24.29 -5.87 13.43
C VAL A 270 25.57 -5.23 13.94
N ILE A 271 25.56 -3.91 14.16
CA ILE A 271 26.68 -3.11 14.67
C ILE A 271 26.54 -3.02 16.20
#